data_AF-A0A5C8T4Q9-F1
#
_entry.id   AF-A0A5C8T4Q9-F1
#
_cell.length_a   1.000
_cell.length_b   1.000
_cell.length_c   1.000
_cell.angle_alpha   90.00
_cell.angle_beta   90.00
_cell.angle_gamma   90.00
#
_symmetry.space_group_name_H-M   'P 1'
#
loop_
_entity.id
_entity.type
_entity.pdbx_description
1 polymer ?
#
loop_
_entity_poly.entity_id
_entity_poly.type
_entity_poly.pdbx_seq_one_letter_code
_entity_poly.pdbx_strand_id
1 'polypeptide(L)' 'MSVKNMQVKVDLEGWRTVKVLCVTLDRTLEDLMVEAMNDLMVKYGQKGTLERRSAERTPAGGRAMRDLL' A
#
# COMPACT_ATOMS: atom_id res chain seq x y z
N MET A 1 -5.31 15.96 -4.52
CA MET A 1 -5.95 15.01 -3.58
C MET A 1 -5.16 15.00 -2.28
N SER A 2 -5.83 14.97 -1.12
CA SER A 2 -5.15 14.83 0.17
C SER A 2 -4.93 13.34 0.45
N VAL A 3 -3.67 12.92 0.60
CA VAL A 3 -3.33 11.53 0.94
C VAL A 3 -3.43 11.36 2.45
N LYS A 4 -4.30 10.45 2.90
CA LYS A 4 -4.42 10.07 4.31
C LYS A 4 -3.67 8.76 4.55
N ASN A 5 -2.79 8.74 5.55
CA ASN A 5 -2.13 7.52 5.99
C ASN A 5 -2.99 6.84 7.06
N MET A 6 -3.11 5.52 7.00
CA MET A 6 -3.81 4.70 7.99
C MET A 6 -2.85 3.65 8.55
N GLN A 7 -2.89 3.44 9.86
CA GLN A 7 -2.20 2.33 10.51
C GLN A 7 -3.22 1.24 10.84
N VAL A 8 -2.91 0.00 10.46
CA VAL A 8 -3.77 -1.16 10.70
C VAL A 8 -3.01 -2.17 11.52
N LYS A 9 -3.62 -2.65 12.60
CA LYS A 9 -3.07 -3.73 13.42
C LYS A 9 -3.54 -5.06 12.84
N VAL A 10 -2.58 -5.94 12.57
CA VAL A 10 -2.82 -7.31 12.11
C VAL A 10 -2.09 -8.25 13.08
N ASP A 11 -2.67 -9.40 13.37
CA ASP A 11 -1.98 -10.43 14.13
C ASP A 11 -0.88 -11.11 13.29
N LEU A 12 -0.09 -11.96 13.95
CA LEU A 12 1.05 -12.60 13.30
C LEU A 12 0.63 -13.56 12.18
N GLU A 13 -0.47 -14.28 12.38
CA GLU A 13 -0.98 -15.25 11.41
C GLU A 13 -1.53 -14.55 10.16
N GLY A 14 -2.38 -13.54 10.34
CA GLY A 14 -2.89 -12.71 9.26
C GLY A 14 -1.76 -12.05 8.47
N TRP A 15 -0.72 -11.55 9.16
CA TRP A 15 0.44 -10.97 8.49
C TRP A 15 1.21 -11.98 7.62
N ARG A 16 1.36 -13.23 8.08
CA ARG A 16 1.99 -14.30 7.31
C ARG A 16 1.16 -14.64 6.07
N THR A 17 -0.16 -14.79 6.24
CA THR A 17 -1.08 -15.09 5.14
C THR A 17 -1.05 -14.01 4.07
N VAL A 18 -1.08 -12.73 4.46
CA VAL A 18 -1.02 -11.62 3.49
C VAL A 18 0.31 -11.59 2.74
N LYS A 19 1.44 -11.87 3.41
CA LYS A 19 2.74 -11.97 2.73
C LYS A 19 2.78 -13.08 1.68
N VAL A 20 2.21 -14.25 1.98
CA VAL A 20 2.11 -15.35 1.02
C VAL A 20 1.25 -14.90 -0.17
N LEU A 21 0.09 -14.27 0.08
CA LEU A 21 -0.79 -13.76 -0.97
C LEU A 21 -0.08 -12.76 -1.90
N CYS A 22 0.72 -11.83 -1.37
CA CYS A 22 1.49 -10.89 -2.19
C CYS A 22 2.40 -11.61 -3.19
N VAL A 23 3.09 -12.66 -2.73
CA VAL A 23 4.01 -13.45 -3.57
C VAL A 23 3.23 -14.30 -4.58
N THR A 24 2.18 -14.99 -4.13
CA THR A 24 1.37 -15.87 -4.98
C THR A 24 0.67 -15.10 -6.10
N LEU A 25 0.23 -13.86 -5.83
CA LEU A 25 -0.50 -13.04 -6.79
C LEU A 25 0.39 -12.08 -7.59
N ASP A 26 1.69 -12.00 -7.30
CA ASP A 26 2.62 -11.00 -7.84
C ASP A 26 2.09 -9.55 -7.70
N ARG A 27 1.59 -9.24 -6.49
CA ARG A 27 0.97 -7.95 -6.17
C ARG A 27 1.57 -7.35 -4.91
N THR A 28 1.56 -6.02 -4.82
CA THR A 28 2.05 -5.35 -3.63
C THR A 28 1.05 -5.45 -2.48
N LEU A 29 1.53 -5.37 -1.25
CA LEU A 29 0.68 -5.28 -0.06
C LEU A 29 -0.31 -4.11 -0.17
N GLU A 30 0.13 -2.97 -0.69
CA GLU A 30 -0.73 -1.79 -0.88
C GLU A 30 -1.91 -2.12 -1.80
N ASP A 31 -1.67 -2.80 -2.93
CA ASP A 31 -2.72 -3.16 -3.88
C ASP A 31 -3.77 -4.08 -3.22
N LEU A 32 -3.33 -5.07 -2.44
CA LEU A 32 -4.24 -5.98 -1.75
C LEU A 32 -5.03 -5.28 -0.64
N MET A 33 -4.40 -4.37 0.11
CA MET A 33 -5.06 -3.64 1.19
C MET A 33 -6.07 -2.62 0.65
N VAL A 34 -5.77 -1.93 -0.45
CA VAL A 34 -6.70 -1.01 -1.11
C VAL A 34 -7.95 -1.76 -1.58
N GLU A 35 -7.77 -2.91 -2.22
CA GLU A 35 -8.87 -3.77 -2.68
C GLU A 35 -9.73 -4.24 -1.49
N ALA A 36 -9.11 -4.85 -0.48
CA ALA A 36 -9.81 -5.36 0.70
C ALA A 36 -10.61 -4.26 1.44
N MET A 37 -10.06 -3.04 1.52
CA MET A 37 -10.74 -1.91 2.14
C MET A 37 -11.90 -1.39 1.28
N ASN A 38 -11.75 -1.34 -0.04
CA ASN A 38 -12.85 -0.98 -0.93
C ASN A 38 -14.00 -2.00 -0.85
N ASP A 39 -13.68 -3.30 -0.82
CA ASP A 39 -14.68 -4.36 -0.64
C ASP A 39 -15.43 -4.22 0.69
N LEU A 40 -14.70 -3.88 1.76
CA LEU A 40 -15.29 -3.61 3.07
C LEU A 40 -16.24 -2.41 3.03
N MET A 41 -15.83 -1.31 2.38
CA MET A 41 -16.65 -0.12 2.22
C MET A 41 -17.94 -0.45 1.46
N VAL A 42 -17.84 -1.17 0.34
CA VAL A 42 -19.00 -1.61 -0.46
C VAL A 42 -19.93 -2.49 0.38
N LYS A 43 -19.37 -3.43 1.15
CA LYS A 43 -20.15 -4.30 2.04
C LYS A 43 -20.98 -3.53 3.08
N TYR A 44 -20.49 -2.38 3.53
CA TYR A 44 -21.21 -1.50 4.48
C TYR A 44 -21.96 -0.35 3.79
N GLY A 45 -22.20 -0.43 2.48
CA GLY A 45 -23.00 0.55 1.74
C GLY A 45 -22.29 1.87 1.45
N GLN A 46 -20.97 1.92 1.59
CA GLN A 46 -20.15 3.06 1.21
C GLN A 46 -19.60 2.87 -0.22
N LYS A 47 -19.43 3.97 -0.95
CA LYS A 47 -18.77 3.93 -2.26
C LYS A 47 -17.29 3.61 -2.06
N GLY A 48 -16.77 2.57 -2.69
CA GLY A 48 -15.32 2.30 -2.72
C GLY A 48 -14.60 3.49 -3.40
N THR A 49 -13.70 4.15 -2.67
CA THR A 49 -13.04 5.39 -3.12
C THR A 49 -11.53 5.37 -2.88
N LEU A 50 -10.98 4.26 -2.40
CA LEU A 50 -9.55 4.16 -2.16
C LEU A 50 -8.85 3.83 -3.49
N GLU A 51 -7.87 4.65 -3.82
CA GLU A 51 -6.99 4.46 -4.97
C GLU A 51 -5.56 4.27 -4.47
N ARG A 52 -4.76 3.52 -5.22
CA ARG A 52 -3.33 3.40 -4.97
C ARG A 52 -2.71 4.79 -5.01
N ARG A 53 -1.67 5.04 -4.19
CA ARG A 53 -0.88 6.26 -4.35
C ARG A 53 -0.26 6.25 -5.75
N SER A 54 -0.75 7.10 -6.65
CA SER A 54 -0.07 7.42 -7.90
C SER A 54 1.33 7.89 -7.53
N ALA A 55 2.34 7.10 -7.85
CA ALA A 55 3.71 7.52 -7.66
C ALA A 55 3.95 8.73 -8.58
N GLU A 56 3.86 9.94 -8.05
CA GLU A 56 4.65 11.03 -8.60
C GLU A 56 6.10 10.57 -8.46
N ARG A 57 6.66 10.09 -9.58
CA ARG A 57 8.10 9.86 -9.70
C ARG A 57 8.77 11.18 -9.37
N THR A 58 9.28 11.34 -8.15
CA THR A 58 10.38 12.26 -7.94
C THR A 58 11.53 11.69 -8.78
N PRO A 59 12.05 12.40 -9.79
CA PRO A 59 13.29 11.96 -10.41
C PRO A 59 14.33 11.97 -9.29
N ALA A 60 14.91 10.82 -8.98
CA ALA A 60 16.10 10.73 -8.15
C ALA A 60 17.27 11.33 -8.95
N GLY A 61 17.26 12.66 -9.06
CA GLY A 61 18.32 13.48 -9.62
C GLY A 61 19.01 14.23 -8.50
N GLY A 62 20.27 13.86 -8.25
CA GLY A 62 21.27 14.77 -7.71
C GLY A 62 21.23 15.03 -6.20
N ARG A 63 21.81 14.12 -5.41
CA ARG A 63 22.68 14.57 -4.32
C ARG A 63 23.92 13.72 -4.25
N ALA A 64 25.03 14.41 -4.45
CA ALA A 64 26.37 13.90 -4.58
C ALA A 64 26.76 13.03 -3.39
N MET A 65 27.33 11.87 -3.71
CA MET A 65 28.26 11.13 -2.87
C MET A 65 29.53 11.99 -2.68
N ARG A 66 29.43 13.05 -1.90
CA ARG A 66 30.54 13.65 -1.16
C ARG A 66 30.28 13.27 0.29
N ASP A 67 31.32 12.83 0.99
CA ASP A 67 31.38 12.49 2.42
C ASP A 67 31.57 11.00 2.78
N LEU A 68 32.10 10.18 1.86
CA LEU A 68 32.69 8.88 2.22
C LEU A 68 33.97 8.58 1.41
N LEU A 69 35.00 9.43 1.58
CA LEU A 69 36.41 9.06 1.45
C LEU A 69 37.21 9.84 2.50
#